data_AF-A0A845DWX6-F1
#
_entry.id   AF-A0A845DWX6-F1
#
_cell.length_a   1.000
_cell.length_b   1.000
_cell.length_c   1.000
_cell.angle_alpha   90.00
_cell.angle_beta   90.00
_cell.angle_gamma   90.00
#
_symmetry.space_group_name_H-M   'P 1'
#
loop_
_entity.id
_entity.type
_entity.pdbx_description
1 polymer ?
#
loop_
_entity_poly.entity_id
_entity_poly.type
_entity_poly.pdbx_seq_one_letter_code
_entity_poly.pdbx_strand_id
1 'polypeptide(L)'
;RIADVTAPPWLSEEGIAYRLAYQQAQRQQHYRDSIWAAPPPALLTQRLRERLVTPASCPARPAALLAVNLDEFEQVFSSPDASHVVLRLHATFWPASATGSTLQQHWRLQRPAPTADAAGAARGLAEAVDELMPQLADWLAAAACR
;
A
#
# COMPACT_ATOMS: atom_id res chain seq x y z
N ARG A 1 12.89 -8.49 9.29
CA ARG A 1 11.92 -9.41 8.68
C ARG A 1 10.70 -8.61 8.24
N ILE A 2 10.22 -8.85 7.02
CA ILE A 2 8.99 -8.25 6.50
C ILE A 2 7.91 -9.33 6.53
N ALA A 3 6.84 -9.12 7.30
CA ALA A 3 5.65 -9.96 7.29
C ALA A 3 4.93 -9.84 5.94
N ASP A 4 4.10 -10.82 5.59
CA ASP A 4 3.16 -10.62 4.48
C ASP A 4 2.22 -9.46 4.82
N VAL A 5 1.92 -8.63 3.81
CA VAL A 5 0.97 -7.54 3.94
C VAL A 5 -0.41 -8.12 4.21
N THR A 6 -1.10 -7.59 5.21
CA THR A 6 -2.50 -7.93 5.49
C THR A 6 -3.43 -6.94 4.81
N ALA A 7 -4.68 -7.32 4.61
CA ALA A 7 -5.72 -6.42 4.13
C ALA A 7 -7.10 -6.89 4.61
N PRO A 8 -8.11 -6.01 4.61
CA PRO A 8 -9.50 -6.40 4.77
C PRO A 8 -9.97 -7.35 3.66
N PRO A 9 -11.03 -8.17 3.89
CA PRO A 9 -11.47 -9.18 2.94
C PRO A 9 -11.77 -8.68 1.53
N TRP A 10 -12.29 -7.46 1.39
CA TRP A 10 -12.64 -6.87 0.09
C TRP A 10 -11.41 -6.45 -0.76
N LEU A 11 -10.20 -6.45 -0.19
CA LEU A 11 -8.93 -6.25 -0.91
C LEU A 11 -8.12 -7.55 -1.02
N SER A 12 -8.64 -8.66 -0.51
CA SER A 12 -7.98 -9.97 -0.54
C SER A 12 -8.23 -10.74 -1.84
N GLU A 13 -9.05 -10.20 -2.73
CA GLU A 13 -9.32 -10.74 -4.07
C GLU A 13 -8.50 -10.01 -5.15
N GLU A 14 -8.51 -10.54 -6.36
CA GLU A 14 -7.75 -10.00 -7.51
C GLU A 14 -8.51 -8.88 -8.25
N GLY A 15 -9.76 -8.58 -7.88
CA GLY A 15 -10.54 -7.53 -8.52
C GLY A 15 -9.89 -6.16 -8.40
N ILE A 16 -9.83 -5.42 -9.51
CA ILE A 16 -9.40 -4.01 -9.48
C ILE A 16 -10.57 -3.18 -8.94
N ALA A 17 -10.42 -2.65 -7.73
CA ALA A 17 -11.49 -1.91 -7.06
C ALA A 17 -11.67 -0.49 -7.62
N TYR A 18 -12.92 -0.09 -7.75
CA TYR A 18 -13.29 1.29 -8.03
C TYR A 18 -14.56 1.69 -7.30
N ARG A 19 -14.82 2.99 -7.30
CA ARG A 19 -16.02 3.56 -6.72
C ARG A 19 -16.48 4.79 -7.48
N LEU A 20 -17.80 4.90 -7.65
CA LEU A 20 -18.46 6.05 -8.25
C LEU A 20 -18.91 7.02 -7.15
N ALA A 21 -18.01 7.87 -6.68
CA ALA A 21 -18.31 8.78 -5.57
C ALA A 21 -19.43 9.78 -5.91
N TYR A 22 -19.58 10.14 -7.18
CA TYR A 22 -20.67 11.02 -7.66
C TYR A 22 -22.05 10.34 -7.69
N GLN A 23 -22.12 9.01 -7.56
CA GLN A 23 -23.40 8.28 -7.49
C GLN A 23 -23.64 7.72 -6.08
N GLN A 24 -22.68 6.93 -5.57
CA GLN A 24 -22.77 6.29 -4.27
C GLN A 24 -21.39 5.99 -3.70
N ALA A 25 -20.88 6.90 -2.86
CA ALA A 25 -19.54 6.83 -2.29
C ALA A 25 -19.31 5.66 -1.30
N GLN A 26 -20.34 4.93 -0.89
CA GLN A 26 -20.21 3.75 -0.02
C GLN A 26 -20.16 2.43 -0.81
N ARG A 27 -20.43 2.48 -2.12
CA ARG A 27 -20.47 1.29 -2.97
C ARG A 27 -19.14 1.11 -3.70
N GLN A 28 -18.28 0.26 -3.14
CA GLN A 28 -17.13 -0.27 -3.85
C GLN A 28 -17.59 -1.32 -4.87
N GLN A 29 -16.96 -1.30 -6.03
CA GLN A 29 -17.19 -2.20 -7.16
C GLN A 29 -15.85 -2.71 -7.69
N HIS A 30 -15.87 -3.75 -8.51
CA HIS A 30 -14.69 -4.25 -9.20
C HIS A 30 -14.89 -4.21 -10.71
N TYR A 31 -13.84 -3.89 -11.45
CA TYR A 31 -13.88 -3.98 -12.91
C TYR A 31 -14.17 -5.41 -13.35
N ARG A 32 -15.12 -5.56 -14.28
CA ARG A 32 -15.64 -6.87 -14.69
C ARG A 32 -14.61 -7.72 -15.43
N ASP A 33 -13.90 -7.10 -16.38
CA ASP A 33 -13.03 -7.82 -17.32
C ASP A 33 -11.54 -7.52 -17.06
N SER A 34 -11.20 -7.02 -15.86
CA SER A 34 -9.84 -6.65 -15.49
C SER A 34 -9.56 -6.99 -14.03
N ILE A 35 -8.54 -7.82 -13.84
CA ILE A 35 -8.08 -8.30 -12.54
C ILE A 35 -6.57 -8.07 -12.42
N TRP A 36 -6.11 -8.01 -11.18
CA TRP A 36 -4.71 -8.10 -10.83
C TRP A 36 -4.18 -9.52 -11.07
N ALA A 37 -2.87 -9.64 -11.31
CA ALA A 37 -2.22 -10.94 -11.47
C ALA A 37 -2.16 -11.77 -10.16
N ALA A 38 -2.36 -11.11 -9.02
CA ALA A 38 -2.51 -11.69 -7.69
C ALA A 38 -3.22 -10.65 -6.80
N PRO A 39 -3.75 -11.03 -5.62
CA PRO A 39 -4.35 -10.07 -4.70
C PRO A 39 -3.40 -8.89 -4.40
N PRO A 40 -3.90 -7.63 -4.35
CA PRO A 40 -3.10 -6.45 -4.02
C PRO A 40 -2.14 -6.58 -2.82
N PRO A 41 -2.53 -7.15 -1.66
CA PRO A 41 -1.59 -7.35 -0.55
C PRO A 41 -0.42 -8.27 -0.91
N ALA A 42 -0.63 -9.30 -1.73
CA ALA A 42 0.45 -10.19 -2.17
C ALA A 42 1.42 -9.46 -3.11
N LEU A 43 0.91 -8.67 -4.05
CA LEU A 43 1.72 -7.82 -4.93
C LEU A 43 2.54 -6.80 -4.14
N LEU A 44 1.92 -6.13 -3.16
CA LEU A 44 2.63 -5.18 -2.31
C LEU A 44 3.69 -5.87 -1.43
N THR A 45 3.41 -7.07 -0.92
CA THR A 45 4.38 -7.87 -0.17
C THR A 45 5.64 -8.14 -1.00
N GLN A 46 5.46 -8.57 -2.25
CA GLN A 46 6.58 -8.80 -3.16
C GLN A 46 7.37 -7.51 -3.37
N ARG A 47 6.69 -6.40 -3.65
CA ARG A 47 7.34 -5.10 -3.88
C ARG A 47 8.13 -4.62 -2.66
N LEU A 48 7.59 -4.77 -1.46
CA LEU A 48 8.28 -4.44 -0.21
C LEU A 48 9.54 -5.28 -0.03
N ARG A 49 9.49 -6.59 -0.29
CA ARG A 49 10.64 -7.49 -0.19
C ARG A 49 11.73 -7.17 -1.21
N GLU A 50 11.35 -6.76 -2.42
CA GLU A 50 12.28 -6.36 -3.47
C GLU A 50 12.98 -5.02 -3.17
N ARG A 51 12.25 -4.05 -2.62
CA ARG A 51 12.70 -2.64 -2.52
C ARG A 51 13.26 -2.29 -1.15
N LEU A 52 12.73 -2.91 -0.09
CA LEU A 52 13.15 -2.65 1.29
C LEU A 52 14.15 -3.74 1.70
N VAL A 53 15.36 -3.64 1.16
CA VAL A 53 16.49 -4.37 1.70
C VAL A 53 16.97 -3.60 2.93
N THR A 54 17.05 -4.28 4.07
CA THR A 54 17.53 -3.69 5.33
C THR A 54 18.84 -2.94 5.08
N PRO A 55 18.93 -1.63 5.37
CA PRO A 55 20.17 -0.91 5.17
C PRO A 55 21.25 -1.53 6.07
N ALA A 56 22.38 -1.91 5.47
CA ALA A 56 23.55 -2.46 6.17
C ALA A 56 24.21 -1.46 7.15
N SER A 57 23.69 -0.23 7.24
CA SER A 57 24.29 0.89 7.95
C SER A 57 24.02 0.91 9.46
N CYS A 58 23.15 0.05 9.99
CA CYS A 58 22.94 -0.07 11.44
C CYS A 58 23.43 -1.45 11.92
N PRO A 59 24.75 -1.61 12.14
CA PRO A 59 25.32 -2.86 12.60
C PRO A 59 24.86 -3.15 14.04
N ALA A 60 24.48 -4.39 14.30
CA ALA A 60 24.20 -4.96 15.63
C ALA A 60 22.83 -4.66 16.29
N ARG A 61 21.71 -4.78 15.56
CA ARG A 61 20.40 -5.04 16.20
C ARG A 61 19.74 -6.34 15.72
N PRO A 62 19.07 -7.09 16.62
CA PRO A 62 18.42 -8.36 16.29
C PRO A 62 17.28 -8.19 15.26
N ALA A 63 16.63 -9.29 14.89
CA ALA A 63 15.59 -9.30 13.84
C ALA A 63 14.38 -8.43 14.21
N ALA A 64 14.27 -7.23 13.63
CA ALA A 64 13.08 -6.39 13.72
C ALA A 64 11.95 -6.94 12.83
N LEU A 65 10.70 -6.72 13.23
CA LEU A 65 9.52 -7.10 12.44
C LEU A 65 8.84 -5.85 11.87
N LEU A 66 8.57 -5.87 10.57
CA LEU A 66 7.68 -4.94 9.91
C LEU A 66 6.41 -5.67 9.51
N ALA A 67 5.25 -5.18 9.95
CA ALA A 67 3.95 -5.55 9.39
C ALA A 67 3.35 -4.34 8.70
N VAL A 68 2.69 -4.57 7.57
CA VAL A 68 1.98 -3.55 6.80
C VAL A 68 0.57 -4.06 6.58
N ASN A 69 -0.41 -3.17 6.75
CA ASN A 69 -1.81 -3.44 6.50
C ASN A 69 -2.33 -2.46 5.45
N LEU A 70 -2.84 -3.00 4.35
CA LEU A 70 -3.40 -2.25 3.24
C LEU A 70 -4.88 -1.97 3.52
N ASP A 71 -5.23 -0.71 3.66
CA ASP A 71 -6.58 -0.29 4.06
C ASP A 71 -7.47 0.09 2.87
N GLU A 72 -6.92 0.81 1.88
CA GLU A 72 -7.61 1.21 0.64
C GLU A 72 -6.67 1.07 -0.57
N PHE A 73 -7.21 0.56 -1.67
CA PHE A 73 -6.50 0.39 -2.93
C PHE A 73 -7.49 0.38 -4.09
N GLU A 74 -7.90 1.57 -4.53
CA GLU A 74 -9.01 1.72 -5.48
C GLU A 74 -8.87 2.96 -6.38
N GLN A 75 -9.66 3.00 -7.46
CA GLN A 75 -9.91 4.20 -8.24
C GLN A 75 -11.26 4.83 -7.85
N VAL A 76 -11.25 6.12 -7.54
CA VAL A 76 -12.42 6.89 -7.13
C VAL A 76 -12.78 7.90 -8.22
N PHE A 77 -14.02 7.79 -8.72
CA PHE A 77 -14.56 8.65 -9.76
C PHE A 77 -15.35 9.81 -9.13
N SER A 78 -14.95 11.03 -9.47
CA SER A 78 -15.70 12.26 -9.14
C SER A 78 -16.69 12.65 -10.24
N SER A 79 -16.50 12.14 -11.45
CA SER A 79 -17.43 12.19 -12.58
C SER A 79 -17.16 10.96 -13.48
N PRO A 80 -17.95 10.71 -14.54
CA PRO A 80 -17.69 9.61 -15.47
C PRO A 80 -16.31 9.69 -16.17
N ASP A 81 -15.77 10.89 -16.33
CA ASP A 81 -14.53 11.19 -17.06
C ASP A 81 -13.36 11.63 -16.17
N ALA A 82 -13.61 11.91 -14.88
CA ALA A 82 -12.59 12.35 -13.92
C ALA A 82 -12.51 11.40 -12.71
N SER A 83 -11.29 10.94 -12.44
CA SER A 83 -11.02 10.02 -11.34
C SER A 83 -9.61 10.17 -10.78
N HIS A 84 -9.42 9.65 -9.58
CA HIS A 84 -8.13 9.58 -8.90
C HIS A 84 -7.97 8.21 -8.24
N VAL A 85 -6.74 7.77 -8.04
CA VAL A 85 -6.45 6.56 -7.28
C VAL A 85 -6.20 6.91 -5.82
N VAL A 86 -6.54 5.98 -4.93
CA VAL A 86 -6.30 6.09 -3.49
C VAL A 86 -5.54 4.86 -3.02
N LEU A 87 -4.41 5.09 -2.36
CA LEU A 87 -3.66 4.10 -1.61
C LEU A 87 -3.66 4.54 -0.14
N ARG A 88 -4.24 3.73 0.75
CA ARG A 88 -4.12 3.93 2.20
C ARG A 88 -3.57 2.67 2.84
N LEU A 89 -2.59 2.84 3.70
CA LEU A 89 -2.05 1.75 4.49
C LEU A 89 -1.49 2.25 5.82
N HIS A 90 -1.19 1.31 6.70
CA HIS A 90 -0.38 1.56 7.88
C HIS A 90 0.68 0.49 8.05
N ALA A 91 1.81 0.90 8.64
CA ALA A 91 2.87 0.00 8.99
C ALA A 91 3.12 0.05 10.49
N THR A 92 3.40 -1.12 11.06
CA THR A 92 3.82 -1.28 12.45
C THR A 92 5.21 -1.92 12.44
N PHE A 93 6.13 -1.28 13.15
CA PHE A 93 7.51 -1.72 13.30
C PHE A 93 7.77 -2.08 14.75
N TRP A 94 8.20 -3.31 14.98
CA TRP A 94 8.66 -3.79 16.27
C TRP A 94 10.19 -3.82 16.25
N PRO A 95 10.85 -2.93 17.02
CA PRO A 95 12.29 -3.00 17.20
C PRO A 95 12.67 -4.32 17.86
N ALA A 96 13.89 -4.78 17.58
CA ALA A 96 14.34 -6.04 18.14
C ALA A 96 14.82 -5.94 19.60
N SER A 97 15.01 -4.73 20.12
CA SER A 97 15.27 -4.51 21.54
C SER A 97 13.99 -4.71 22.34
N ALA A 98 14.06 -5.49 23.43
CA ALA A 98 12.94 -5.68 24.36
C ALA A 98 12.47 -4.38 25.04
N THR A 99 13.29 -3.32 25.01
CA THR A 99 12.97 -1.98 25.53
C THR A 99 12.53 -1.00 24.45
N GLY A 100 12.56 -1.40 23.17
CA GLY A 100 12.18 -0.55 22.06
C GLY A 100 10.67 -0.45 21.95
N SER A 101 10.14 0.78 21.91
CA SER A 101 8.72 1.01 21.68
C SER A 101 8.32 0.61 20.25
N THR A 102 7.18 -0.07 20.12
CA THR A 102 6.52 -0.29 18.83
C THR A 102 6.22 1.06 18.18
N LEU A 103 6.57 1.20 16.90
CA LEU A 103 6.31 2.40 16.11
C LEU A 103 5.26 2.10 15.06
N GLN A 104 4.34 3.04 14.85
CA GLN A 104 3.30 2.93 13.83
C GLN A 104 3.24 4.20 13.00
N GLN A 105 2.99 4.04 11.70
CA GLN A 105 2.82 5.16 10.77
C GLN A 105 1.74 4.84 9.76
N HIS A 106 0.98 5.85 9.37
CA HIS A 106 -0.09 5.75 8.37
C HIS A 106 0.28 6.58 7.15
N TRP A 107 -0.08 6.08 5.97
CA TRP A 107 0.07 6.81 4.71
C TRP A 107 -1.27 6.81 3.98
N ARG A 108 -1.58 7.96 3.38
CA ARG A 108 -2.68 8.11 2.42
C ARG A 108 -2.15 8.89 1.24
N LEU A 109 -2.08 8.24 0.09
CA LEU A 109 -1.65 8.82 -1.17
C LEU A 109 -2.87 8.90 -2.10
N GLN A 110 -3.01 10.06 -2.74
CA GLN A 110 -4.05 10.30 -3.73
C GLN A 110 -3.42 10.92 -4.96
N ARG A 111 -3.69 10.36 -6.14
CA ARG A 111 -3.18 10.91 -7.40
C ARG A 111 -4.24 10.84 -8.50
N PRO A 112 -4.29 11.81 -9.43
CA PRO A 112 -5.13 11.69 -10.61
C PRO A 112 -4.88 10.38 -11.34
N ALA A 113 -5.95 9.69 -11.74
CA ALA A 113 -5.82 8.51 -12.57
C ALA A 113 -5.50 8.95 -14.01
N PRO A 114 -4.54 8.32 -14.71
CA PRO A 114 -4.22 8.69 -16.09
C PRO A 114 -5.41 8.58 -17.05
N THR A 115 -6.29 7.61 -16.82
CA THR A 115 -7.51 7.35 -17.58
C THR A 115 -8.63 6.87 -16.66
N ALA A 116 -9.87 7.09 -17.08
CA ALA A 116 -11.09 6.76 -16.34
C ALA A 116 -11.49 5.27 -16.51
N ASP A 117 -10.52 4.36 -16.48
CA ASP A 117 -10.70 2.92 -16.73
C ASP A 117 -9.75 2.06 -15.88
N ALA A 118 -9.88 0.73 -15.98
CA ALA A 118 -9.08 -0.22 -15.22
C ALA A 118 -7.56 -0.10 -15.46
N ALA A 119 -7.15 0.25 -16.69
CA ALA A 119 -5.74 0.46 -17.01
C ALA A 119 -5.20 1.71 -16.31
N GLY A 120 -6.00 2.78 -16.25
CA GLY A 120 -5.73 3.98 -15.49
C GLY A 120 -5.68 3.72 -13.98
N ALA A 121 -6.59 2.91 -13.45
CA ALA A 121 -6.56 2.43 -12.06
C ALA A 121 -5.21 1.75 -11.76
N ALA A 122 -4.85 0.75 -12.58
CA ALA A 122 -3.70 -0.08 -12.33
C ALA A 122 -2.39 0.72 -12.39
N ARG A 123 -2.24 1.54 -13.44
CA ARG A 123 -1.08 2.43 -13.58
C ARG A 123 -1.00 3.46 -12.47
N GLY A 124 -2.14 4.10 -12.16
CA GLY A 124 -2.23 5.08 -11.10
C GLY A 124 -1.80 4.49 -9.76
N LEU A 125 -2.34 3.32 -9.39
CA LEU A 125 -2.05 2.66 -8.13
C LEU A 125 -0.58 2.17 -8.05
N ALA A 126 -0.02 1.64 -9.13
CA ALA A 126 1.39 1.25 -9.19
C ALA A 126 2.33 2.43 -8.93
N GLU A 127 2.07 3.57 -9.60
CA GLU A 127 2.80 4.82 -9.37
C GLU A 127 2.66 5.32 -7.92
N ALA A 128 1.53 5.03 -7.22
CA ALA A 128 1.34 5.45 -5.83
C ALA A 128 2.15 4.57 -4.87
N VAL A 129 2.26 3.27 -5.18
CA VAL A 129 3.15 2.35 -4.47
C VAL A 129 4.60 2.78 -4.65
N ASP A 130 5.02 3.13 -5.87
CA ASP A 130 6.38 3.58 -6.14
C ASP A 130 6.74 4.88 -5.39
N GLU A 131 5.78 5.80 -5.23
CA GLU A 131 5.93 7.02 -4.41
C GLU A 131 6.01 6.72 -2.90
N LEU A 132 5.29 5.69 -2.43
CA LEU A 132 5.30 5.26 -1.03
C LEU A 132 6.64 4.65 -0.61
N MET A 133 7.27 3.86 -1.49
CA MET A 133 8.48 3.09 -1.16
C MET A 133 9.60 3.90 -0.47
N PRO A 134 10.05 5.05 -1.01
CA PRO A 134 11.08 5.85 -0.34
C PRO A 134 10.61 6.39 1.01
N GLN A 135 9.36 6.83 1.14
CA GLN A 135 8.82 7.35 2.41
C GLN A 135 8.82 6.28 3.51
N LEU A 136 8.46 5.05 3.14
CA LEU A 136 8.47 3.90 4.04
C LEU A 136 9.91 3.53 4.43
N ALA A 137 10.84 3.52 3.46
CA ALA A 137 12.26 3.27 3.72
C ALA A 137 12.88 4.30 4.66
N ASP A 138 12.60 5.59 4.46
CA ASP A 138 13.10 6.68 5.31
C ASP A 138 12.54 6.58 6.73
N TRP A 139 11.24 6.28 6.87
CA TRP A 139 10.61 6.03 8.16
C TRP A 139 11.26 4.85 8.90
N LEU A 140 11.52 3.74 8.19
CA LEU A 140 12.22 2.57 8.75
C LEU A 140 13.65 2.90 9.18
N ALA A 141 14.40 3.65 8.38
CA ALA A 141 15.77 4.04 8.73
C ALA A 141 15.78 4.89 10.01
N ALA A 142 14.86 5.86 10.11
CA ALA A 142 14.69 6.69 11.30
C ALA A 142 14.18 5.90 12.51
N ALA A 143 13.39 4.84 12.30
CA ALA A 143 12.90 3.96 13.34
C ALA A 143 13.98 2.99 13.86
N ALA A 144 14.80 2.44 12.97
CA ALA A 144 15.78 1.41 13.29
C ALA A 144 17.03 1.96 13.99
N CYS A 145 17.44 3.18 13.64
CA CYS A 145 18.66 3.82 14.17
C CYS A 145 18.38 4.79 15.35
N ARG A 146 17.17 4.74 15.92
CA ARG A 146 16.81 5.34 17.22
C ARG A 146 17.18 4.41 18.37
#